data_AF-A0A497D5A7-F1
#
_entry.id   AF-A0A497D5A7-F1
#
_cell.length_a   1.000
_cell.length_b   1.000
_cell.length_c   1.000
_cell.angle_alpha   90.00
_cell.angle_beta   90.00
_cell.angle_gamma   90.00
#
_symmetry.space_group_name_H-M   'P 1'
#
loop_
_entity.id
_entity.type
_entity.pdbx_description
1 polymer ?
#
loop_
_entity_poly.entity_id
_entity_poly.type
_entity_poly.pdbx_seq_one_letter_code
_entity_poly.pdbx_strand_id
1 'polypeptide(L)'
;PDAISPKILREEHTKPKTSIVLDNFYKFWAEHNHVCTGSVLMRTNVVKRTGGQRSELRITEDLEFWAYLATFGKWGFIPKVLFVSDGGKVSKEQGWIKKNKKRWESAPSIENWEERIIKRINRDNLHSYKIARGRIARNLIYSMIQSNRTQLARSSALRYGDNFPKNKMSTLLKLSSRYTATWEITCELLKLKEKFRLIK
;
A
#
# COMPACT_ATOMS: atom_id res chain seq x y z
N PRO A 1 -3.13 22.08 12.39
CA PRO A 1 -3.10 21.13 11.26
C PRO A 1 -2.62 19.76 11.73
N ASP A 2 -3.48 18.73 11.68
CA ASP A 2 -3.11 17.38 12.11
C ASP A 2 -2.04 16.80 11.19
N ALA A 3 -0.78 16.86 11.64
CA ALA A 3 0.34 16.28 10.90
C ALA A 3 0.20 14.75 10.91
N ILE A 4 0.07 14.13 9.73
CA ILE A 4 0.11 12.68 9.60
C ILE A 4 1.57 12.25 9.71
N SER A 5 2.00 11.91 10.92
CA SER A 5 3.30 11.29 11.17
C SER A 5 3.18 9.77 11.26
N PRO A 6 4.21 9.00 10.87
CA PRO A 6 4.20 7.57 11.09
C PRO A 6 4.12 7.19 12.56
N LYS A 7 3.49 6.06 12.84
CA LYS A 7 3.25 5.57 14.20
C LYS A 7 4.54 5.48 15.02
N ILE A 8 5.64 5.04 14.39
CA ILE A 8 6.97 4.93 15.00
C ILE A 8 7.57 6.25 15.48
N LEU A 9 7.09 7.39 14.99
CA LEU A 9 7.55 8.72 15.43
C LEU A 9 6.61 9.33 16.49
N ARG A 10 5.43 8.75 16.73
CA ARG A 10 4.44 9.22 17.71
C ARG A 10 4.59 8.56 19.08
N GLU A 11 5.09 7.33 19.11
CA GLU A 11 5.24 6.55 20.34
C GLU A 11 6.69 6.65 20.85
N GLU A 12 6.93 7.54 21.82
CA GLU A 12 8.29 7.80 22.34
C GLU A 12 8.99 6.54 22.84
N HIS A 13 8.23 5.60 23.42
CA HIS A 13 8.78 4.36 23.97
C HIS A 13 9.17 3.31 22.92
N THR A 14 8.66 3.39 21.69
CA THR A 14 8.94 2.43 20.60
C THR A 14 9.83 3.01 19.50
N LYS A 15 10.12 4.32 19.56
CA LYS A 15 10.99 5.00 18.61
C LYS A 15 12.46 4.59 18.80
N PRO A 16 13.13 4.05 17.77
CA PRO A 16 14.57 3.85 17.81
C PRO A 16 15.28 5.18 18.09
N LYS A 17 16.22 5.20 19.05
CA LYS A 17 16.99 6.41 19.36
C LYS A 17 18.12 6.66 18.35
N THR A 18 18.54 5.61 17.65
CA THR A 18 19.63 5.62 16.68
C THR A 18 19.17 5.05 15.34
N SER A 19 19.93 5.33 14.28
CA SER A 19 19.69 4.71 12.98
C SER A 19 19.90 3.20 13.06
N ILE A 20 19.00 2.43 12.44
CA ILE A 20 19.03 0.96 12.47
C ILE A 20 19.09 0.39 11.06
N VAL A 21 19.77 -0.76 10.93
CA VAL A 21 19.67 -1.60 9.74
C VAL A 21 18.51 -2.57 9.96
N LEU A 22 17.58 -2.62 9.01
CA LEU A 22 16.41 -3.48 9.05
C LEU A 22 16.79 -4.88 8.58
N ASP A 23 16.59 -5.87 9.44
CA ASP A 23 16.75 -7.28 9.06
C ASP A 23 15.63 -7.75 8.14
N ASN A 24 14.41 -7.21 8.31
CA ASN A 24 13.26 -7.52 7.49
C ASN A 24 12.46 -6.26 7.16
N PHE A 25 12.66 -5.74 5.95
CA PHE A 25 11.95 -4.56 5.45
C PHE A 25 10.43 -4.75 5.45
N TYR A 26 9.94 -5.92 5.01
CA TYR A 26 8.50 -6.15 4.88
C TYR A 26 7.80 -6.17 6.22
N LYS A 27 8.43 -6.74 7.25
CA LYS A 27 7.92 -6.72 8.63
C LYS A 27 7.83 -5.28 9.13
N PHE A 28 8.93 -4.53 9.03
CA PHE A 28 8.99 -3.13 9.44
C PHE A 28 7.92 -2.29 8.73
N TRP A 29 7.80 -2.42 7.40
CA TRP A 29 6.81 -1.71 6.62
C TRP A 29 5.38 -2.12 7.00
N ALA A 30 5.11 -3.41 7.22
CA ALA A 30 3.79 -3.89 7.62
C ALA A 30 3.39 -3.46 9.04
N GLU A 31 4.34 -3.28 9.96
CA GLU A 31 4.07 -2.84 11.33
C GLU A 31 3.81 -1.34 11.39
N HIS A 32 4.65 -0.55 10.72
CA HIS A 32 4.61 0.91 10.83
C HIS A 32 3.83 1.59 9.69
N ASN A 33 3.52 0.86 8.61
CA ASN A 33 2.88 1.36 7.40
C ASN A 33 3.50 2.67 6.92
N HIS A 34 4.83 2.73 6.95
CA HIS A 34 5.56 3.96 6.70
C HIS A 34 6.83 3.75 5.90
N VAL A 35 6.73 4.16 4.65
CA VAL A 35 7.81 4.77 3.85
C VAL A 35 7.09 5.79 2.97
N CYS A 36 7.61 7.01 2.85
CA CYS A 36 7.06 8.03 1.95
C CYS A 36 8.00 8.19 0.75
N THR A 37 7.48 8.47 -0.44
CA THR A 37 8.27 8.60 -1.66
C THR A 37 9.40 9.62 -1.54
N GLY A 38 9.17 10.74 -0.86
CA GLY A 38 10.19 11.77 -0.62
C GLY A 38 11.19 11.45 0.49
N SER A 39 11.04 10.33 1.21
CA SER A 39 11.87 9.99 2.38
C SER A 39 12.83 8.83 2.13
N VAL A 40 13.04 8.40 0.88
CA VAL A 40 13.87 7.25 0.53
C VAL A 40 15.10 7.69 -0.25
N LEU A 41 16.28 7.29 0.23
CA LEU A 41 17.54 7.37 -0.51
C LEU A 41 18.03 5.97 -0.85
N MET A 42 18.59 5.82 -2.05
CA MET A 42 18.95 4.52 -2.60
C MET A 42 20.34 4.57 -3.22
N ARG A 43 21.08 3.47 -3.13
CA ARG A 43 22.40 3.37 -3.77
C ARG A 43 22.23 3.22 -5.28
N THR A 44 22.85 4.09 -6.06
CA THR A 44 22.74 4.12 -7.53
C THR A 44 23.07 2.77 -8.18
N ASN A 45 24.11 2.08 -7.72
CA ASN A 45 24.49 0.76 -8.25
C ASN A 45 23.42 -0.31 -8.02
N VAL A 46 22.70 -0.26 -6.90
CA VAL A 46 21.58 -1.17 -6.62
C VAL A 46 20.39 -0.82 -7.51
N VAL A 47 20.04 0.46 -7.60
CA VAL A 47 18.92 0.93 -8.44
C VAL A 47 19.12 0.53 -9.91
N LYS A 48 20.32 0.70 -10.46
CA LYS A 48 20.63 0.29 -11.86
C LYS A 48 20.35 -1.19 -12.12
N ARG A 49 20.53 -2.07 -11.13
CA ARG A 49 20.26 -3.51 -11.24
C ARG A 49 18.76 -3.87 -11.20
N THR A 50 17.91 -2.94 -10.78
CA THR A 50 16.46 -3.19 -10.66
C THR A 50 15.70 -3.03 -11.97
N GLY A 51 16.29 -2.34 -12.96
CA GLY A 51 15.54 -1.86 -14.14
C GLY A 51 14.63 -0.67 -13.85
N GLY A 52 14.69 -0.09 -12.65
CA GLY A 52 13.94 1.11 -12.27
C GLY A 52 12.51 0.85 -11.80
N GLN A 53 11.77 1.94 -11.66
CA GLN A 53 10.34 1.92 -11.35
C GLN A 53 9.53 1.48 -12.57
N ARG A 54 8.40 0.83 -12.31
CA ARG A 54 7.49 0.33 -13.33
C ARG A 54 6.46 1.40 -13.67
N SER A 55 6.74 2.18 -14.72
CA SER A 55 5.98 3.38 -15.10
C SER A 55 4.53 3.10 -15.51
N GLU A 56 4.21 1.85 -15.83
CA GLU A 56 2.85 1.38 -16.07
C GLU A 56 2.01 1.26 -14.78
N LEU A 57 2.64 1.14 -13.60
CA LEU A 57 1.96 1.03 -12.31
C LEU A 57 1.55 2.42 -11.79
N ARG A 58 0.55 3.07 -12.39
CA ARG A 58 0.16 4.46 -12.02
C ARG A 58 -0.29 4.67 -10.57
N ILE A 59 -0.56 3.60 -9.83
CA ILE A 59 -0.75 3.65 -8.38
C ILE A 59 0.12 2.61 -7.71
N THR A 60 0.62 2.92 -6.52
CA THR A 60 1.48 2.03 -5.72
C THR A 60 2.77 1.60 -6.43
N GLU A 61 3.22 2.35 -7.45
CA GLU A 61 4.53 2.21 -8.11
C GLU A 61 5.67 2.22 -7.12
N ASP A 62 5.63 3.17 -6.21
CA ASP A 62 6.63 3.39 -5.18
C ASP A 62 6.67 2.22 -4.19
N LEU A 63 5.50 1.75 -3.74
CA LEU A 63 5.38 0.57 -2.88
C LEU A 63 5.91 -0.68 -3.56
N GLU A 64 5.61 -0.87 -4.85
CA GLU A 64 6.15 -1.97 -5.64
C GLU A 64 7.67 -1.88 -5.69
N PHE A 65 8.18 -0.70 -6.01
CA PHE A 65 9.60 -0.48 -6.16
C PHE A 65 10.36 -0.68 -4.85
N TRP A 66 9.84 -0.22 -3.71
CA TRP A 66 10.48 -0.44 -2.42
C TRP A 66 10.47 -1.93 -2.04
N ALA A 67 9.34 -2.60 -2.23
CA ALA A 67 9.21 -4.02 -1.99
C ALA A 67 10.15 -4.84 -2.89
N TYR A 68 10.36 -4.42 -4.14
CA TYR A 68 11.30 -5.04 -5.05
C TYR A 68 12.76 -4.74 -4.67
N LEU A 69 13.08 -3.50 -4.34
CA LEU A 69 14.43 -3.08 -3.93
C LEU A 69 14.88 -3.78 -2.65
N ALA A 70 13.96 -4.10 -1.73
CA ALA A 70 14.23 -4.93 -0.56
C ALA A 70 14.73 -6.35 -0.87
N THR A 71 14.58 -6.82 -2.12
CA THR A 71 15.16 -8.10 -2.57
C THR A 71 16.64 -7.99 -2.95
N PHE A 72 17.24 -6.80 -2.91
CA PHE A 72 18.64 -6.57 -3.30
C PHE A 72 19.59 -6.35 -2.12
N GLY A 73 19.05 -6.16 -0.91
CA GLY A 73 19.86 -5.95 0.28
C GLY A 73 19.06 -5.39 1.45
N LYS A 74 19.76 -5.11 2.55
CA LYS A 74 19.16 -4.55 3.75
C LYS A 74 18.77 -3.08 3.55
N TRP A 75 17.73 -2.68 4.26
CA TRP A 75 17.29 -1.29 4.35
C TRP A 75 17.81 -0.66 5.64
N GLY A 76 17.97 0.66 5.65
CA GLY A 76 18.25 1.43 6.86
C GLY A 76 17.07 2.33 7.22
N PHE A 77 16.84 2.55 8.50
CA PHE A 77 15.85 3.50 9.00
C PHE A 77 16.53 4.56 9.87
N ILE A 78 16.27 5.83 9.56
CA ILE A 78 16.73 6.98 10.34
C ILE A 78 15.50 7.54 11.09
N PRO A 79 15.46 7.48 12.44
CA PRO A 79 14.29 7.89 13.23
C PRO A 79 14.19 9.42 13.40
N LYS A 80 14.39 10.18 12.32
CA LYS A 80 14.34 11.65 12.28
C LYS A 80 13.35 12.14 11.24
N VAL A 81 12.67 13.25 11.52
CA VAL A 81 11.82 13.93 10.53
C VAL A 81 12.74 14.69 9.58
N LEU A 82 13.03 14.08 8.42
CA LEU A 82 13.90 14.65 7.39
C LEU A 82 13.13 15.13 6.15
N PHE A 83 11.83 14.86 6.10
CA PHE A 83 10.96 15.23 4.99
C PHE A 83 9.57 15.58 5.51
N VAL A 84 9.05 16.72 5.09
CA VAL A 84 7.69 17.19 5.38
C VAL A 84 7.05 17.60 4.06
N SER A 85 5.83 17.13 3.79
CA SER A 85 5.08 17.49 2.60
C SER A 85 3.60 17.71 2.91
N ASP A 86 2.96 18.57 2.11
CA ASP A 86 1.52 18.79 2.14
C ASP A 86 0.85 18.05 0.98
N GLY A 87 0.47 16.79 1.21
CA GLY A 87 -0.30 16.00 0.25
C GLY A 87 -1.78 16.41 0.12
N GLY A 88 -2.26 17.31 0.99
CA GLY A 88 -3.63 17.77 1.07
C GLY A 88 -3.93 18.91 0.10
N LYS A 89 -2.96 19.79 -0.16
CA LYS A 89 -3.11 20.96 -1.05
C LYS A 89 -3.74 20.62 -2.41
N VAL A 90 -3.20 19.63 -3.11
CA VAL A 90 -3.70 19.19 -4.42
C VAL A 90 -5.13 18.62 -4.35
N SER A 91 -5.49 17.94 -3.26
CA SER A 91 -6.85 17.37 -3.09
C SER A 91 -7.90 18.46 -2.90
N LYS A 92 -7.54 19.56 -2.24
CA LYS A 92 -8.41 20.73 -2.04
C LYS A 92 -8.67 21.47 -3.35
N GLU A 93 -7.65 21.58 -4.20
CA GLU A 93 -7.74 22.26 -5.50
C GLU A 93 -8.51 21.44 -6.56
N GLN A 94 -8.25 20.12 -6.64
CA GLN A 94 -8.78 19.29 -7.73
C GLN A 94 -10.09 18.55 -7.40
N GLY A 95 -10.44 18.45 -6.11
CA GLY A 95 -11.55 17.65 -5.62
C GLY A 95 -11.21 16.15 -5.47
N TRP A 96 -11.66 15.55 -4.36
CA TRP A 96 -11.33 14.17 -3.98
C TRP A 96 -11.68 13.13 -5.07
N ILE A 97 -12.89 13.19 -5.60
CA ILE A 97 -13.38 12.21 -6.58
C ILE A 97 -12.63 12.34 -7.90
N LYS A 98 -12.49 13.55 -8.43
CA LYS A 98 -11.79 13.80 -9.70
C LYS A 98 -10.34 13.32 -9.64
N LYS A 99 -9.65 13.57 -8.52
CA LYS A 99 -8.27 13.10 -8.28
C LYS A 99 -8.17 11.59 -8.21
N ASN A 100 -9.04 10.94 -7.43
CA ASN A 100 -8.91 9.50 -7.16
C ASN A 100 -9.51 8.61 -8.26
N LYS A 101 -10.47 9.09 -9.06
CA LYS A 101 -11.07 8.31 -10.15
C LYS A 101 -10.02 7.77 -11.13
N LYS A 102 -9.14 8.65 -11.63
CA LYS A 102 -8.04 8.26 -12.53
C LYS A 102 -7.10 7.21 -11.89
N ARG A 103 -6.84 7.37 -10.59
CA ARG A 103 -6.01 6.44 -9.81
C ARG A 103 -6.69 5.07 -9.69
N TRP A 104 -7.99 5.05 -9.39
CA TRP A 104 -8.76 3.82 -9.25
C TRP A 104 -8.86 3.04 -10.55
N GLU A 105 -9.11 3.75 -11.66
CA GLU A 105 -9.15 3.17 -13.02
C GLU A 105 -7.80 2.54 -13.40
N SER A 106 -6.70 3.11 -12.93
CA SER A 106 -5.35 2.64 -13.22
C SER A 106 -4.82 1.58 -12.23
N ALA A 107 -5.63 1.05 -11.32
CA ALA A 107 -5.16 0.05 -10.35
C ALA A 107 -4.76 -1.26 -11.03
N PRO A 108 -3.52 -1.75 -10.89
CA PRO A 108 -3.12 -3.06 -11.43
C PRO A 108 -3.79 -4.21 -10.66
N SER A 109 -3.77 -5.41 -11.22
CA SER A 109 -3.99 -6.63 -10.45
C SER A 109 -2.86 -6.83 -9.44
N ILE A 110 -3.11 -7.60 -8.37
CA ILE A 110 -2.08 -7.88 -7.36
C ILE A 110 -0.95 -8.70 -8.00
N GLU A 111 -1.30 -9.63 -8.90
CA GLU A 111 -0.38 -10.49 -9.64
C GLU A 111 0.56 -9.65 -10.51
N ASN A 112 0.01 -8.69 -11.25
CA ASN A 112 0.83 -7.77 -12.04
C ASN A 112 1.70 -6.92 -11.12
N TRP A 113 1.15 -6.39 -10.03
CA TRP A 113 1.89 -5.58 -9.07
C TRP A 113 3.08 -6.35 -8.47
N GLU A 114 2.92 -7.64 -8.11
CA GLU A 114 3.98 -8.41 -7.45
C GLU A 114 4.94 -9.18 -8.37
N GLU A 115 4.74 -9.10 -9.69
CA GLU A 115 5.28 -10.07 -10.64
C GLU A 115 6.80 -10.29 -10.52
N ARG A 116 7.57 -9.21 -10.32
CA ARG A 116 9.04 -9.30 -10.17
C ARG A 116 9.50 -9.56 -8.74
N ILE A 117 8.67 -9.25 -7.74
CA ILE A 117 9.00 -9.43 -6.32
C ILE A 117 8.95 -10.92 -5.96
N ILE A 118 7.87 -11.61 -6.38
CA ILE A 118 7.66 -13.02 -6.02
C ILE A 118 8.76 -13.93 -6.59
N LYS A 119 9.39 -13.53 -7.71
CA LYS A 119 10.50 -14.24 -8.36
C LYS A 119 11.83 -14.11 -7.60
N ARG A 120 11.93 -13.18 -6.64
CA ARG A 120 13.20 -12.86 -5.93
C ARG A 120 13.10 -12.96 -4.41
N ILE A 121 11.90 -12.97 -3.85
CA ILE A 121 11.70 -13.03 -2.40
C ILE A 121 12.33 -14.31 -1.83
N ASN A 122 13.16 -14.17 -0.79
CA ASN A 122 13.72 -15.33 -0.10
C ASN A 122 12.70 -15.93 0.88
N ARG A 123 12.93 -17.17 1.32
CA ARG A 123 12.01 -17.90 2.21
C ARG A 123 11.80 -17.18 3.54
N ASP A 124 12.88 -16.63 4.11
CA ASP A 124 12.85 -15.95 5.42
C ASP A 124 11.96 -14.70 5.42
N ASN A 125 11.88 -14.00 4.28
CA ASN A 125 11.04 -12.81 4.14
C ASN A 125 9.63 -13.11 3.62
N LEU A 126 9.35 -14.32 3.12
CA LEU A 126 8.10 -14.64 2.44
C LEU A 126 6.86 -14.41 3.32
N HIS A 127 6.92 -14.76 4.60
CA HIS A 127 5.81 -14.57 5.53
C HIS A 127 5.51 -13.06 5.74
N SER A 128 6.54 -12.29 6.11
CA SER A 128 6.43 -10.83 6.28
C SER A 128 5.98 -10.13 4.99
N TYR A 129 6.48 -10.59 3.85
CA TYR A 129 6.05 -10.10 2.53
C TYR A 129 4.56 -10.35 2.28
N LYS A 130 4.04 -11.54 2.58
CA LYS A 130 2.60 -11.83 2.42
C LYS A 130 1.73 -10.87 3.23
N ILE A 131 2.15 -10.51 4.45
CA ILE A 131 1.47 -9.53 5.30
C ILE A 131 1.54 -8.12 4.67
N ALA A 132 2.72 -7.69 4.23
CA ALA A 132 2.90 -6.40 3.56
C ALA A 132 2.03 -6.31 2.28
N ARG A 133 2.08 -7.34 1.44
CA ARG A 133 1.24 -7.49 0.24
C ARG A 133 -0.24 -7.43 0.58
N GLY A 134 -0.70 -8.03 1.67
CA GLY A 134 -2.11 -7.99 2.07
C GLY A 134 -2.63 -6.57 2.32
N ARG A 135 -1.79 -5.66 2.84
CA ARG A 135 -2.14 -4.23 2.98
C ARG A 135 -2.31 -3.55 1.62
N ILE A 136 -1.43 -3.87 0.68
CA ILE A 136 -1.42 -3.33 -0.69
C ILE A 136 -2.60 -3.87 -1.48
N ALA A 137 -2.82 -5.19 -1.42
CA ALA A 137 -3.97 -5.88 -2.00
C ALA A 137 -5.28 -5.25 -1.55
N ARG A 138 -5.45 -4.96 -0.25
CA ARG A 138 -6.64 -4.27 0.26
C ARG A 138 -6.86 -2.90 -0.39
N ASN A 139 -5.80 -2.12 -0.61
CA ASN A 139 -5.89 -0.81 -1.28
C ASN A 139 -6.23 -0.94 -2.77
N LEU A 140 -5.62 -1.91 -3.46
CA LEU A 140 -5.88 -2.18 -4.88
C LEU A 140 -7.31 -2.71 -5.08
N ILE A 141 -7.78 -3.62 -4.24
CA ILE A 141 -9.16 -4.12 -4.24
C ILE A 141 -10.16 -2.98 -4.06
N TYR A 142 -9.91 -2.08 -3.10
CA TYR A 142 -10.75 -0.90 -2.93
C TYR A 142 -10.82 -0.07 -4.21
N SER A 143 -9.69 0.13 -4.87
CA SER A 143 -9.58 0.88 -6.12
C SER A 143 -10.31 0.17 -7.28
N MET A 144 -10.24 -1.16 -7.34
CA MET A 144 -10.99 -1.97 -8.31
C MET A 144 -12.50 -1.84 -8.11
N ILE A 145 -12.98 -1.86 -6.86
CA ILE A 145 -14.40 -1.63 -6.53
C ILE A 145 -14.86 -0.26 -7.04
N GLN A 146 -14.10 0.80 -6.75
CA GLN A 146 -14.42 2.16 -7.17
C GLN A 146 -14.35 2.39 -8.69
N SER A 147 -13.68 1.49 -9.42
CA SER A 147 -13.59 1.50 -10.89
C SER A 147 -14.49 0.45 -11.57
N ASN A 148 -15.51 -0.04 -10.87
CA ASN A 148 -16.48 -1.04 -11.34
C ASN A 148 -15.88 -2.40 -11.76
N ARG A 149 -14.63 -2.69 -11.41
CA ARG A 149 -13.97 -3.99 -11.65
C ARG A 149 -14.25 -4.95 -10.51
N THR A 150 -15.52 -5.15 -10.19
CA THR A 150 -15.97 -5.83 -8.95
C THR A 150 -15.67 -7.32 -8.95
N GLN A 151 -15.67 -7.99 -10.11
CA GLN A 151 -15.31 -9.41 -10.21
C GLN A 151 -13.82 -9.62 -9.92
N LEU A 152 -12.95 -8.80 -10.51
CA LEU A 152 -11.50 -8.83 -10.23
C LEU A 152 -11.21 -8.51 -8.76
N ALA A 153 -11.92 -7.53 -8.20
CA ALA A 153 -11.82 -7.20 -6.79
C ALA A 153 -12.23 -8.38 -5.89
N ARG A 154 -13.29 -9.13 -6.26
CA ARG A 154 -13.74 -10.31 -5.52
C ARG A 154 -12.73 -11.44 -5.56
N SER A 155 -12.24 -11.81 -6.75
CA SER A 155 -11.25 -12.88 -6.89
C SER A 155 -9.97 -12.56 -6.14
N SER A 156 -9.54 -11.28 -6.17
CA SER A 156 -8.42 -10.78 -5.39
C SER A 156 -8.68 -10.86 -3.88
N ALA A 157 -9.88 -10.50 -3.42
CA ALA A 157 -10.24 -10.59 -2.00
C ALA A 157 -10.26 -12.03 -1.49
N LEU A 158 -10.76 -12.97 -2.29
CA LEU A 158 -10.73 -14.40 -1.98
C LEU A 158 -9.28 -14.93 -1.91
N ARG A 159 -8.41 -14.51 -2.84
CA ARG A 159 -7.02 -14.98 -2.92
C ARG A 159 -6.10 -14.41 -1.86
N TYR A 160 -6.22 -13.12 -1.54
CA TYR A 160 -5.28 -12.40 -0.68
C TYR A 160 -5.84 -12.03 0.70
N GLY A 161 -7.15 -12.26 0.93
CA GLY A 161 -7.88 -11.80 2.12
C GLY A 161 -7.33 -12.30 3.45
N ASP A 162 -6.69 -13.47 3.49
CA ASP A 162 -6.10 -14.01 4.71
C ASP A 162 -4.94 -13.17 5.26
N ASN A 163 -4.30 -12.37 4.41
CA ASN A 163 -3.18 -11.51 4.81
C ASN A 163 -3.58 -10.05 5.00
N PHE A 164 -4.88 -9.71 4.95
CA PHE A 164 -5.32 -8.33 5.14
C PHE A 164 -4.94 -7.79 6.53
N PRO A 165 -4.72 -6.47 6.67
CA PRO A 165 -4.52 -5.86 7.97
C PRO A 165 -5.77 -6.05 8.85
N LYS A 166 -5.59 -6.27 10.15
CA LYS A 166 -6.69 -6.51 11.11
C LYS A 166 -7.45 -5.20 11.39
N ASN A 167 -8.49 -4.90 10.61
CA ASN A 167 -9.38 -3.76 10.81
C ASN A 167 -10.78 -4.05 10.22
N LYS A 168 -11.77 -3.22 10.58
CA LYS A 168 -13.18 -3.41 10.19
C LYS A 168 -13.38 -3.49 8.66
N MET A 169 -12.71 -2.63 7.88
CA MET A 169 -12.82 -2.63 6.42
C MET A 169 -12.26 -3.91 5.80
N SER A 170 -11.11 -4.37 6.29
CA SER A 170 -10.50 -5.62 5.87
C SER A 170 -11.37 -6.84 6.21
N THR A 171 -11.95 -6.87 7.40
CA THR A 171 -12.90 -7.93 7.80
C THR A 171 -14.13 -7.92 6.89
N LEU A 172 -14.70 -6.75 6.61
CA LEU A 172 -15.84 -6.59 5.70
C LEU A 172 -15.52 -7.16 4.32
N LEU A 173 -14.43 -6.73 3.69
CA LEU A 173 -14.02 -7.19 2.36
C LEU A 173 -13.74 -8.70 2.31
N LYS A 174 -13.15 -9.26 3.37
CA LYS A 174 -12.84 -10.70 3.46
C LYS A 174 -14.10 -11.55 3.60
N LEU A 175 -15.04 -11.13 4.44
CA LEU A 175 -16.27 -11.89 4.68
C LEU A 175 -17.24 -11.76 3.52
N SER A 176 -17.44 -10.55 3.00
CA SER A 176 -18.41 -10.30 1.93
C SER A 176 -18.01 -10.93 0.60
N SER A 177 -16.72 -11.14 0.34
CA SER A 177 -16.25 -11.77 -0.91
C SER A 177 -16.66 -13.23 -1.06
N ARG A 178 -17.05 -13.92 0.04
CA ARG A 178 -17.45 -15.33 0.03
C ARG A 178 -18.75 -15.56 -0.72
N TYR A 179 -19.70 -14.64 -0.63
CA TYR A 179 -21.01 -14.77 -1.28
C TYR A 179 -21.25 -13.61 -2.26
N THR A 180 -21.80 -13.93 -3.43
CA THR A 180 -21.99 -12.95 -4.52
C THR A 180 -22.90 -11.80 -4.08
N ALA A 181 -24.05 -12.10 -3.47
CA ALA A 181 -25.01 -11.08 -3.04
C ALA A 181 -24.40 -10.12 -1.99
N THR A 182 -23.71 -10.64 -0.98
CA THR A 182 -23.06 -9.80 0.04
C THR A 182 -21.93 -8.95 -0.55
N TRP A 183 -21.23 -9.47 -1.55
CA TRP A 183 -20.17 -8.75 -2.25
C TRP A 183 -20.72 -7.57 -3.05
N GLU A 184 -21.80 -7.78 -3.80
CA GLU A 184 -22.46 -6.75 -4.61
C GLU A 184 -22.97 -5.60 -3.73
N ILE A 185 -23.69 -5.93 -2.64
CA ILE A 185 -24.15 -4.94 -1.65
C ILE A 185 -22.97 -4.16 -1.08
N THR A 186 -21.89 -4.86 -0.70
CA THR A 186 -20.69 -4.20 -0.15
C THR A 186 -20.08 -3.25 -1.18
N CYS A 187 -19.99 -3.66 -2.45
CA CYS A 187 -19.43 -2.84 -3.52
C CYS A 187 -20.23 -1.55 -3.71
N GLU A 188 -21.56 -1.63 -3.77
CA GLU A 188 -22.41 -0.44 -3.93
C GLU A 188 -22.34 0.49 -2.73
N LEU A 189 -22.36 -0.03 -1.49
CA LEU A 189 -22.18 0.78 -0.28
C LEU A 189 -20.83 1.50 -0.26
N LEU A 190 -19.75 0.85 -0.69
CA LEU A 190 -18.42 1.46 -0.74
C LEU A 190 -18.32 2.53 -1.83
N LYS A 191 -18.97 2.35 -2.99
CA LYS A 191 -19.06 3.39 -4.03
C LYS A 191 -19.88 4.59 -3.53
N LEU A 192 -21.02 4.36 -2.90
CA LEU A 192 -21.86 5.41 -2.31
C LEU A 192 -21.09 6.19 -1.24
N LYS A 193 -20.33 5.52 -0.37
CA LYS A 193 -19.47 6.15 0.64
C LYS A 193 -18.49 7.16 0.04
N GLU A 194 -17.89 6.87 -1.11
CA GLU A 194 -16.99 7.85 -1.76
C GLU A 194 -17.78 9.00 -2.40
N LYS A 195 -18.93 8.74 -3.03
CA LYS A 195 -19.79 9.79 -3.60
C LYS A 195 -20.25 10.83 -2.57
N PHE A 196 -20.63 10.38 -1.37
CA PHE A 196 -21.07 11.25 -0.28
C PHE A 196 -19.94 11.76 0.62
N ARG A 197 -18.68 11.55 0.23
CA ARG A 197 -17.55 12.01 1.01
C ARG A 197 -17.47 13.53 0.97
N LEU A 198 -17.85 14.17 2.07
CA LEU A 198 -17.64 15.60 2.28
C LEU A 198 -16.14 15.91 2.23
N ILE A 199 -15.76 16.87 1.39
CA ILE A 199 -14.40 17.42 1.37
C ILE A 199 -14.31 18.35 2.58
N LYS A 200 -13.59 17.95 3.62
CA LYS A 200 -13.14 18.82 4.71
C LYS A 200 -11.78 19.42 4.38
#